data_AF-B8XLT3-F1
#
_entry.id   AF-B8XLT3-F1
#
_cell.length_a   1.000
_cell.length_b   1.000
_cell.length_c   1.000
_cell.angle_alpha   90.00
_cell.angle_beta   90.00
_cell.angle_gamma   90.00
#
_symmetry.space_group_name_H-M   'P 1'
#
loop_
_entity.id
_entity.type
_entity.pdbx_description
1 polymer ?
#
loop_
_entity_poly.entity_id
_entity_poly.type
_entity_poly.pdbx_seq_one_letter_code
_entity_poly.pdbx_strand_id
1 'polypeptide(L)'
;KSNIGHPQAAAGIAGIAKLLLAMEHGQLPPTLHVSEPTRHVDWSSGAVRLLTGPVDWKPAGRPRRAAVSAFGLSGTNAHIVLEEPPADTGQEAPADPVPRPGSVPLVLSGRTEDALRAWARRLAGRTGAAEAGHPADIGHSLVASRSAFEHRAVVIGDAADPAGLTDALRSLARGRSEADVVTGRADLHGKTVFVFPGQGSQWAGMATELLDRSEVFADRLAACERALSAFTDWRVTDVLRGAEGAPPADRVDVVQSTLWAVMVSLAAVWRAHGVEPDVVIGHSQGEIAAACIAGALSLDDGARVVALRSRAIAEDLDSRGGMMAVGLPAERAAERAARWDGRISVAADNGAASSVLSGDAEALDALGEELRGEGVRAKRVPVNYAPHSAHVDALRERLLRDLAPVAPREGEVPMLSTVTGTWVTGPELDAAYWYRNLR
;
A
#
# COMPACT_ATOMS: atom_id res chain seq x y z
N LYS A 1 16.72 -22.19 -42.46
CA LYS A 1 16.36 -23.56 -42.90
C LYS A 1 17.47 -24.56 -42.60
N SER A 2 18.73 -24.27 -42.92
CA SER A 2 19.88 -25.12 -42.57
C SER A 2 19.93 -25.58 -41.10
N ASN A 3 19.43 -24.79 -40.15
CA ASN A 3 19.46 -25.12 -38.71
C ASN A 3 18.20 -25.81 -38.19
N ILE A 4 17.03 -25.53 -38.76
CA ILE A 4 15.71 -25.90 -38.19
C ILE A 4 14.82 -26.64 -39.19
N GLY A 5 15.35 -27.04 -40.35
CA GLY A 5 14.57 -27.54 -41.47
C GLY A 5 13.68 -26.47 -42.11
N HIS A 6 12.65 -26.90 -42.85
CA HIS A 6 11.67 -26.02 -43.47
C HIS A 6 10.35 -26.05 -42.69
N PRO A 7 10.04 -25.02 -41.86
CA PRO A 7 8.83 -25.01 -41.04
C PRO A 7 7.58 -24.55 -41.83
N GLN A 8 7.54 -24.88 -43.13
CA GLN A 8 6.44 -24.59 -44.04
C GLN A 8 5.95 -23.14 -43.94
N ALA A 9 4.69 -22.92 -43.54
CA ALA A 9 4.07 -21.61 -43.41
C ALA A 9 4.84 -20.64 -42.49
N ALA A 10 5.56 -21.16 -41.48
CA ALA A 10 6.35 -20.34 -40.56
C ALA A 10 7.76 -20.00 -41.09
N ALA A 11 8.12 -20.41 -42.31
CA ALA A 11 9.48 -20.21 -42.82
C ALA A 11 9.86 -18.75 -43.03
N GLY A 12 8.91 -17.91 -43.44
CA GLY A 12 9.13 -16.47 -43.60
C GLY A 12 9.42 -15.81 -42.25
N ILE A 13 8.53 -15.99 -41.27
CA ILE A 13 8.68 -15.38 -39.94
C ILE A 13 9.90 -15.92 -39.18
N ALA A 14 10.26 -17.19 -39.36
CA ALA A 14 11.51 -17.72 -38.80
C ALA A 14 12.76 -17.03 -39.40
N GLY A 15 12.72 -16.67 -40.69
CA GLY A 15 13.76 -15.87 -41.34
C GLY A 15 13.84 -14.45 -40.78
N ILE A 16 12.69 -13.82 -40.51
CA ILE A 16 12.61 -12.51 -39.88
C ILE A 16 13.19 -12.55 -38.46
N ALA A 17 12.77 -13.52 -37.63
CA ALA A 17 13.27 -13.69 -36.27
C ALA A 17 14.80 -13.88 -36.23
N LYS A 18 15.37 -14.65 -37.16
CA LYS A 18 16.84 -14.78 -37.31
C LYS A 18 17.50 -13.42 -37.50
N LEU A 19 16.96 -12.59 -38.39
CA LEU A 19 17.58 -11.30 -38.73
C LEU A 19 17.40 -10.27 -37.62
N LEU A 20 16.25 -10.24 -36.94
CA LEU A 20 16.05 -9.37 -35.78
C LEU A 20 17.06 -9.70 -34.67
N LEU A 21 17.24 -10.98 -34.33
CA LEU A 21 18.25 -11.41 -33.36
C LEU A 21 19.69 -11.10 -33.83
N ALA A 22 19.97 -11.25 -35.13
CA ALA A 22 21.29 -10.91 -35.69
C ALA A 22 21.59 -9.40 -35.60
N MET A 23 20.57 -8.54 -35.76
CA MET A 23 20.68 -7.09 -35.56
C MET A 23 20.90 -6.77 -34.08
N GLU A 24 20.09 -7.34 -33.19
CA GLU A 24 20.18 -7.15 -31.73
C GLU A 24 21.56 -7.52 -31.20
N HIS A 25 22.08 -8.69 -31.58
CA HIS A 25 23.39 -9.17 -31.14
C HIS A 25 24.58 -8.68 -31.97
N GLY A 26 24.32 -7.96 -33.07
CA GLY A 26 25.38 -7.48 -33.96
C GLY A 26 26.27 -8.55 -34.57
N GLN A 27 25.69 -9.71 -34.86
CA GLN A 27 26.41 -10.82 -35.48
C GLN A 27 25.49 -11.60 -36.43
N LEU A 28 25.98 -11.87 -37.63
CA LEU A 28 25.32 -12.74 -38.61
C LEU A 28 25.74 -14.19 -38.36
N PRO A 29 24.80 -15.10 -38.02
CA PRO A 29 25.14 -16.49 -37.77
C PRO A 29 25.31 -17.28 -39.08
N PRO A 30 26.14 -18.34 -39.06
CA PRO A 30 26.45 -19.12 -40.26
C PRO A 30 25.22 -19.87 -40.80
N THR A 31 25.26 -20.15 -42.10
CA THR A 31 24.44 -21.19 -42.73
C THR A 31 25.17 -22.53 -42.64
N LEU A 32 24.46 -23.59 -42.28
CA LEU A 32 25.05 -24.93 -42.15
C LEU A 32 25.04 -25.68 -43.50
N HIS A 33 25.81 -26.76 -43.56
CA HIS A 33 25.90 -27.68 -44.70
C HIS A 33 26.45 -27.04 -45.99
N VAL A 34 27.37 -26.08 -45.85
CA VAL A 34 28.07 -25.44 -46.96
C VAL A 34 29.57 -25.69 -46.82
N SER A 35 30.00 -26.93 -47.03
CA SER A 35 31.44 -27.26 -47.15
C SER A 35 31.98 -26.85 -48.51
N GLU A 36 31.19 -27.01 -49.57
CA GLU A 36 31.47 -26.57 -50.93
C GLU A 36 30.22 -25.89 -51.49
N PRO A 37 30.30 -24.63 -52.00
CA PRO A 37 29.17 -23.96 -52.65
C PRO A 37 28.68 -24.72 -53.88
N THR A 38 27.39 -24.60 -54.21
CA THR A 38 26.86 -25.26 -55.43
C THR A 38 27.54 -24.75 -56.69
N ARG A 39 27.94 -25.68 -57.57
CA ARG A 39 28.53 -25.40 -58.91
C ARG A 39 27.55 -24.83 -59.93
N HIS A 40 26.26 -24.79 -59.60
CA HIS A 40 25.20 -24.29 -60.49
C HIS A 40 25.01 -22.76 -60.41
N VAL A 41 25.78 -22.08 -59.56
CA VAL A 41 25.77 -20.62 -59.41
C VAL A 41 27.20 -20.11 -59.60
N ASP A 42 27.37 -19.03 -60.36
CA ASP A 42 28.65 -18.35 -60.49
C ASP A 42 28.87 -17.39 -59.32
N TRP A 43 29.72 -17.82 -58.37
CA TRP A 43 30.09 -17.04 -57.19
C TRP A 43 31.23 -16.04 -57.45
N SER A 44 31.88 -16.09 -58.62
CA SER A 44 33.09 -15.31 -58.91
C SER A 44 32.84 -13.80 -59.07
N SER A 45 31.59 -13.40 -59.34
CA SER A 45 31.17 -12.00 -59.43
C SER A 45 31.35 -11.21 -58.11
N GLY A 46 31.44 -11.90 -56.97
CA GLY A 46 31.73 -11.31 -55.66
C GLY A 46 30.58 -10.53 -55.00
N ALA A 47 29.44 -10.32 -55.70
CA ALA A 47 28.32 -9.53 -55.17
C ALA A 47 27.53 -10.25 -54.05
N VAL A 48 27.62 -11.58 -53.96
CA VAL A 48 26.95 -12.40 -52.94
C VAL A 48 27.92 -13.41 -52.36
N ARG A 49 27.95 -13.53 -51.03
CA ARG A 49 28.79 -14.50 -50.31
C ARG A 49 27.97 -15.28 -49.29
N LEU A 50 28.18 -16.59 -49.25
CA LEU A 50 27.57 -17.47 -48.25
C LEU A 50 28.21 -17.22 -46.87
N LEU A 51 27.38 -17.17 -45.82
CA LEU A 51 27.84 -17.05 -44.44
C LEU A 51 28.32 -18.42 -43.92
N THR A 52 29.52 -18.85 -44.28
CA THR A 52 30.08 -20.14 -43.85
C THR A 52 30.62 -20.14 -42.41
N GLY A 53 30.77 -18.94 -41.82
CA GLY A 53 31.13 -18.73 -40.41
C GLY A 53 30.37 -17.53 -39.84
N PRO A 54 30.43 -17.30 -38.51
CA PRO A 54 29.88 -16.10 -37.90
C PRO A 54 30.61 -14.86 -38.42
N VAL A 55 29.85 -13.78 -38.66
CA VAL A 55 30.40 -12.51 -39.13
C VAL A 55 29.89 -11.38 -38.24
N ASP A 56 30.81 -10.62 -37.67
CA ASP A 56 30.47 -9.39 -36.94
C ASP A 56 29.72 -8.43 -37.86
N TRP A 57 28.57 -7.96 -37.38
CA TRP A 57 27.68 -7.08 -38.12
C TRP A 57 27.57 -5.74 -37.40
N LYS A 58 28.69 -5.01 -37.42
CA LYS A 58 28.81 -3.68 -36.82
C LYS A 58 28.17 -2.62 -37.74
N PRO A 59 27.50 -1.60 -37.19
CA PRO A 59 27.05 -0.44 -37.96
C PRO A 59 28.26 0.26 -38.61
N ALA A 60 28.12 0.64 -39.89
CA ALA A 60 29.18 1.29 -40.66
C ALA A 60 28.70 2.63 -41.23
N GLY A 61 28.32 3.55 -40.34
CA GLY A 61 27.82 4.88 -40.71
C GLY A 61 26.43 4.90 -41.34
N ARG A 62 25.74 3.75 -41.38
CA ARG A 62 24.36 3.59 -41.87
C ARG A 62 23.63 2.49 -41.10
N PRO A 63 22.29 2.56 -41.00
CA PRO A 63 21.50 1.49 -40.44
C PRO A 63 21.77 0.15 -41.13
N ARG A 64 21.93 -0.91 -40.34
CA ARG A 64 22.00 -2.29 -40.80
C ARG A 64 20.68 -2.67 -41.45
N ARG A 65 20.77 -3.20 -42.67
CA ARG A 65 19.63 -3.66 -43.45
C ARG A 65 19.86 -5.08 -43.91
N ALA A 66 18.81 -5.89 -43.87
CA ALA A 66 18.82 -7.24 -44.43
C ALA A 66 17.45 -7.57 -45.01
N ALA A 67 17.37 -8.56 -45.88
CA ALA A 67 16.12 -8.95 -46.52
C ALA A 67 15.79 -10.43 -46.29
N VAL A 68 14.50 -10.72 -46.20
CA VAL A 68 13.94 -12.08 -46.16
C VAL A 68 13.13 -12.32 -47.42
N SER A 69 13.48 -13.38 -48.15
CA SER A 69 12.69 -13.86 -49.28
C SER A 69 11.99 -15.16 -48.94
N ALA A 70 10.72 -15.28 -49.34
CA ALA A 70 9.93 -16.50 -49.27
C ALA A 70 9.23 -16.74 -50.61
N PHE A 71 9.41 -17.94 -51.16
CA PHE A 71 8.85 -18.34 -52.45
C PHE A 71 7.96 -19.56 -52.24
N GLY A 72 6.66 -19.37 -52.42
CA GLY A 72 5.65 -20.42 -52.21
C GLY A 72 5.53 -21.34 -53.43
N LEU A 73 5.12 -22.59 -53.19
CA LEU A 73 4.90 -23.57 -54.26
C LEU A 73 3.80 -23.12 -55.25
N SER A 74 2.84 -22.32 -54.79
CA SER A 74 1.80 -21.70 -55.62
C SER A 74 2.34 -20.69 -56.64
N GLY A 75 3.61 -20.31 -56.56
CA GLY A 75 4.21 -19.21 -57.32
C GLY A 75 4.08 -17.83 -56.66
N THR A 76 3.44 -17.75 -55.49
CA THR A 76 3.35 -16.49 -54.73
C THR A 76 4.67 -16.22 -54.00
N ASN A 77 5.23 -15.03 -54.22
CA ASN A 77 6.53 -14.62 -53.70
C ASN A 77 6.38 -13.42 -52.76
N ALA A 78 7.14 -13.43 -51.67
CA ALA A 78 7.25 -12.31 -50.74
C ALA A 78 8.71 -11.95 -50.50
N HIS A 79 9.01 -10.66 -50.44
CA HIS A 79 10.32 -10.11 -50.13
C HIS A 79 10.17 -8.95 -49.16
N ILE A 80 10.82 -9.03 -48.00
CA ILE A 80 10.73 -8.02 -46.94
C ILE A 80 12.13 -7.50 -46.67
N VAL A 81 12.29 -6.18 -46.62
CA VAL A 81 13.50 -5.50 -46.18
C VAL A 81 13.31 -5.06 -44.73
N LEU A 82 14.24 -5.43 -43.87
CA LEU A 82 14.31 -5.05 -42.47
C LEU A 82 15.44 -4.05 -42.30
N GLU A 83 15.21 -3.06 -41.45
CA GLU A 83 16.20 -2.08 -41.00
C GLU A 83 16.27 -2.14 -39.47
N GLU A 84 17.46 -2.01 -38.91
CA GLU A 84 17.61 -1.88 -37.46
C GLU A 84 16.86 -0.65 -36.93
N PRO A 85 16.34 -0.67 -35.69
CA PRO A 85 15.72 0.52 -35.12
C PRO A 85 16.72 1.69 -35.10
N PRO A 86 16.25 2.95 -35.15
CA PRO A 86 17.12 4.11 -34.93
C PRO A 86 17.95 3.89 -33.68
N ALA A 87 19.23 4.27 -33.72
CA ALA A 87 20.05 4.26 -32.52
C ALA A 87 19.31 5.03 -31.43
N ASP A 88 19.06 4.37 -30.31
CA ASP A 88 18.54 5.04 -29.14
C ASP A 88 19.60 6.08 -28.77
N THR A 89 19.34 7.35 -29.10
CA THR A 89 20.30 8.43 -28.90
C THR A 89 20.46 8.75 -27.42
N GLY A 90 19.76 8.00 -26.55
CA GLY A 90 19.48 8.42 -25.20
C GLY A 90 18.76 9.76 -25.32
N GLN A 91 17.43 9.76 -25.27
CA GLN A 91 16.87 10.86 -24.49
C GLN A 91 17.63 10.82 -23.18
N GLU A 92 18.50 11.82 -22.96
CA GLU A 92 19.31 11.94 -21.76
C GLU A 92 18.38 11.55 -20.63
N ALA A 93 18.69 10.41 -19.97
CA ALA A 93 17.97 10.05 -18.78
C ALA A 93 17.97 11.34 -17.94
N PRO A 94 16.79 11.80 -17.46
CA PRO A 94 16.69 13.10 -16.82
C PRO A 94 17.88 13.29 -15.88
N ALA A 95 18.55 14.45 -15.98
CA ALA A 95 19.85 14.69 -15.35
C ALA A 95 19.87 14.39 -13.85
N ASP A 96 18.69 14.38 -13.22
CA ASP A 96 18.48 13.89 -11.88
C ASP A 96 18.14 12.38 -11.89
N PRO A 97 18.99 11.52 -11.29
CA PRO A 97 18.62 10.13 -11.08
C PRO A 97 17.34 10.10 -10.26
N VAL A 98 16.26 9.53 -10.83
CA VAL A 98 15.04 9.22 -10.07
C VAL A 98 15.48 8.47 -8.81
N PRO A 99 15.15 8.96 -7.60
CA PRO A 99 15.54 8.32 -6.36
C PRO A 99 15.17 6.85 -6.41
N ARG A 100 16.16 5.97 -6.35
CA ARG A 100 15.92 4.53 -6.39
C ARG A 100 15.33 4.13 -5.04
N PRO A 101 14.17 3.47 -5.02
CA PRO A 101 13.56 3.09 -3.76
C PRO A 101 14.44 2.06 -3.06
N GLY A 102 14.60 2.21 -1.74
CA GLY A 102 15.29 1.22 -0.92
C GLY A 102 14.55 -0.12 -0.91
N SER A 103 13.22 -0.09 -0.75
CA SER A 103 12.38 -1.29 -0.83
C SER A 103 11.65 -1.38 -2.17
N VAL A 104 11.67 -2.55 -2.80
CA VAL A 104 11.02 -2.82 -4.09
C VAL A 104 10.01 -3.96 -3.97
N PRO A 105 8.74 -3.75 -4.37
CA PRO A 105 7.77 -4.82 -4.50
C PRO A 105 7.90 -5.51 -5.87
N LEU A 106 8.16 -6.81 -5.87
CA LEU A 106 8.04 -7.67 -7.05
C LEU A 106 6.65 -8.31 -7.04
N VAL A 107 5.77 -7.81 -7.90
CA VAL A 107 4.39 -8.29 -8.02
C VAL A 107 4.32 -9.42 -9.04
N LEU A 108 3.88 -10.60 -8.62
CA LEU A 108 3.70 -11.76 -9.49
C LEU A 108 2.23 -12.17 -9.50
N SER A 109 1.76 -12.67 -10.65
CA SER A 109 0.44 -13.28 -10.73
C SER A 109 0.39 -14.45 -11.70
N GLY A 110 -0.56 -15.37 -11.49
CA GLY A 110 -0.85 -16.50 -12.36
C GLY A 110 -2.32 -16.90 -12.30
N ARG A 111 -2.81 -17.57 -13.35
CA ARG A 111 -4.19 -18.13 -13.37
C ARG A 111 -4.36 -19.34 -12.46
N THR A 112 -3.26 -19.93 -12.01
CA THR A 112 -3.20 -21.02 -11.04
C THR A 112 -2.02 -20.79 -10.11
N GLU A 113 -2.04 -21.43 -8.93
CA GLU A 113 -0.90 -21.41 -8.01
C GLU A 113 0.37 -21.98 -8.65
N ASP A 114 0.24 -23.04 -9.45
CA ASP A 114 1.37 -23.65 -10.16
C ASP A 114 1.99 -22.71 -11.19
N ALA A 115 1.15 -21.94 -11.91
CA ALA A 115 1.62 -20.93 -12.85
C ALA A 115 2.35 -19.79 -12.13
N LEU A 116 1.83 -19.34 -10.98
CA LEU A 116 2.49 -18.35 -10.12
C LEU A 116 3.85 -18.85 -9.63
N ARG A 117 3.93 -20.09 -9.14
CA ARG A 117 5.17 -20.73 -8.67
C ARG A 117 6.18 -20.93 -9.81
N ALA A 118 5.71 -21.31 -11.00
CA ALA A 118 6.56 -21.42 -12.18
C ALA A 118 7.13 -20.05 -12.58
N TRP A 119 6.33 -18.98 -12.47
CA TRP A 119 6.78 -17.62 -12.74
C TRP A 119 7.82 -17.15 -11.72
N ALA A 120 7.61 -17.43 -10.43
CA ALA A 120 8.58 -17.15 -9.38
C ALA A 120 9.93 -17.85 -9.62
N ARG A 121 9.92 -19.13 -10.04
CA ARG A 121 11.15 -19.86 -10.42
C ARG A 121 11.88 -19.20 -11.57
N ARG A 122 11.15 -18.81 -12.62
CA ARG A 122 11.73 -18.15 -13.80
C ARG A 122 12.33 -16.80 -13.42
N LEU A 123 11.65 -16.03 -12.57
CA LEU A 123 12.14 -14.73 -12.13
C LEU A 123 13.39 -14.86 -11.26
N ALA A 124 13.42 -15.82 -10.32
CA ALA A 124 14.61 -16.10 -9.52
C ALA A 124 15.85 -16.44 -10.37
N GLY A 125 15.63 -17.15 -11.49
CA GLY A 125 16.71 -17.44 -12.46
C GLY A 125 17.22 -16.19 -13.19
N ARG A 126 16.38 -15.17 -13.39
CA ARG A 126 16.76 -13.90 -14.05
C ARG A 126 17.40 -12.91 -13.08
N THR A 127 16.92 -12.83 -11.84
CA THR A 127 17.47 -11.93 -10.81
C THR A 127 18.84 -12.39 -10.32
N GLY A 128 19.12 -13.69 -10.34
CA GLY A 128 20.42 -14.25 -9.96
C GLY A 128 21.47 -14.28 -11.07
N ALA A 129 21.18 -13.74 -12.26
CA ALA A 129 22.11 -13.74 -13.39
C ALA A 129 23.08 -12.55 -13.31
N ALA A 130 24.30 -12.70 -13.87
CA ALA A 130 25.32 -11.65 -13.86
C ALA A 130 24.91 -10.35 -14.59
N GLU A 131 23.97 -10.45 -15.53
CA GLU A 131 23.41 -9.33 -16.29
C GLU A 131 21.97 -8.99 -15.84
N ALA A 132 21.61 -9.30 -14.60
CA ALA A 132 20.30 -8.96 -14.07
C ALA A 132 20.09 -7.43 -14.09
N GLY A 133 18.95 -6.99 -14.62
CA GLY A 133 18.52 -5.60 -14.52
C GLY A 133 18.32 -5.18 -13.05
N HIS A 134 18.30 -3.87 -12.81
CA HIS A 134 18.11 -3.36 -11.45
C HIS A 134 16.75 -3.82 -10.88
N PRO A 135 16.64 -4.19 -9.58
CA PRO A 135 15.38 -4.69 -9.00
C PRO A 135 14.19 -3.77 -9.23
N ALA A 136 14.38 -2.45 -9.18
CA ALA A 136 13.33 -1.46 -9.45
C ALA A 136 12.76 -1.57 -10.88
N ASP A 137 13.62 -1.79 -11.89
CA ASP A 137 13.19 -1.95 -13.28
C ASP A 137 12.41 -3.25 -13.47
N ILE A 138 12.81 -4.30 -12.74
CA ILE A 138 12.10 -5.58 -12.71
C ILE A 138 10.72 -5.39 -12.09
N GLY A 139 10.63 -4.75 -10.92
CA GLY A 139 9.38 -4.44 -10.24
C GLY A 139 8.44 -3.62 -11.12
N HIS A 140 8.95 -2.55 -11.73
CA HIS A 140 8.20 -1.72 -12.68
C HIS A 140 7.69 -2.55 -13.87
N SER A 141 8.56 -3.35 -14.50
CA SER A 141 8.19 -4.19 -15.64
C SER A 141 7.10 -5.21 -15.28
N LEU A 142 7.13 -5.77 -14.08
CA LEU A 142 6.13 -6.72 -13.60
C LEU A 142 4.73 -6.12 -13.49
N VAL A 143 4.62 -4.82 -13.20
CA VAL A 143 3.33 -4.12 -13.11
C VAL A 143 2.93 -3.50 -14.44
N ALA A 144 3.86 -2.86 -15.15
CA ALA A 144 3.57 -2.08 -16.36
C ALA A 144 3.41 -2.94 -17.63
N SER A 145 3.99 -4.15 -17.67
CA SER A 145 4.08 -4.96 -18.90
C SER A 145 3.53 -6.37 -18.77
N ARG A 146 2.85 -6.69 -17.66
CA ARG A 146 2.27 -8.02 -17.44
C ARG A 146 0.79 -7.89 -17.08
N SER A 147 0.01 -8.87 -17.55
CA SER A 147 -1.37 -9.03 -17.11
C SER A 147 -1.40 -9.43 -15.63
N ALA A 148 -2.38 -8.89 -14.90
CA ALA A 148 -2.68 -9.29 -13.54
C ALA A 148 -3.71 -10.43 -13.53
N PHE A 149 -3.42 -11.51 -12.82
CA PHE A 149 -4.29 -12.67 -12.62
C PHE A 149 -4.71 -12.81 -11.14
N GLU A 150 -5.52 -13.83 -10.86
CA GLU A 150 -6.23 -14.04 -9.59
C GLU A 150 -5.29 -14.54 -8.48
N HIS A 151 -4.39 -15.47 -8.78
CA HIS A 151 -3.39 -15.92 -7.80
C HIS A 151 -2.22 -14.94 -7.82
N ARG A 152 -1.99 -14.25 -6.70
CA ARG A 152 -1.01 -13.18 -6.59
C ARG A 152 0.01 -13.45 -5.50
N ALA A 153 1.21 -12.95 -5.72
CA ALA A 153 2.21 -12.80 -4.69
C ALA A 153 2.91 -11.46 -4.82
N VAL A 154 3.32 -10.90 -3.69
CA VAL A 154 4.23 -9.75 -3.62
C VAL A 154 5.43 -10.18 -2.81
N VAL A 155 6.61 -10.10 -3.43
CA VAL A 155 7.89 -10.23 -2.72
C VAL A 155 8.39 -8.82 -2.44
N ILE A 156 8.62 -8.49 -1.18
CA ILE A 156 9.12 -7.17 -0.76
C ILE A 156 10.57 -7.36 -0.34
N GLY A 157 11.51 -6.61 -0.91
CA GLY A 157 12.90 -6.71 -0.51
C GLY A 157 13.69 -5.45 -0.82
N ASP A 158 14.93 -5.40 -0.33
CA ASP A 158 15.83 -4.28 -0.54
C ASP A 158 16.42 -4.34 -1.96
N ALA A 159 16.36 -3.22 -2.69
CA ALA A 159 16.98 -3.11 -4.01
C ALA A 159 18.52 -3.28 -3.96
N ALA A 160 19.13 -2.99 -2.80
CA ALA A 160 20.55 -3.22 -2.54
C ALA A 160 20.87 -4.67 -2.19
N ASP A 161 19.86 -5.54 -1.99
CA ASP A 161 20.03 -6.99 -1.78
C ASP A 161 19.31 -7.84 -2.85
N PRO A 162 19.85 -7.92 -4.08
CA PRO A 162 19.33 -8.81 -5.12
C PRO A 162 19.36 -10.30 -4.74
N ALA A 163 20.25 -10.70 -3.83
CA ALA A 163 20.35 -12.09 -3.37
C ALA A 163 19.16 -12.46 -2.48
N GLY A 164 18.82 -11.62 -1.51
CA GLY A 164 17.62 -11.76 -0.68
C GLY A 164 16.34 -11.82 -1.49
N LEU A 165 16.18 -10.94 -2.49
CA LEU A 165 15.05 -10.99 -3.44
C LEU A 165 14.99 -12.32 -4.20
N THR A 166 16.14 -12.83 -4.65
CA THR A 166 16.22 -14.11 -5.36
C THR A 166 15.83 -15.28 -4.46
N ASP A 167 16.22 -15.26 -3.19
CA ASP A 167 15.89 -16.31 -2.24
C ASP A 167 14.42 -16.28 -1.83
N ALA A 168 13.83 -15.10 -1.63
CA ALA A 168 12.39 -14.95 -1.41
C ALA A 168 11.57 -15.47 -2.60
N LEU A 169 12.00 -15.20 -3.85
CA LEU A 169 11.39 -15.77 -5.05
C LEU A 169 11.52 -17.30 -5.12
N ARG A 170 12.65 -17.87 -4.67
CA ARG A 170 12.82 -19.33 -4.56
C ARG A 170 11.92 -19.94 -3.49
N SER A 171 11.66 -19.22 -2.39
CA SER A 171 10.74 -19.64 -1.36
C SER A 171 9.29 -19.61 -1.83
N LEU A 172 8.88 -18.54 -2.54
CA LEU A 172 7.58 -18.47 -3.20
C LEU A 172 7.39 -19.62 -4.21
N ALA A 173 8.41 -19.89 -5.03
CA ALA A 173 8.42 -21.01 -5.97
C ALA A 173 8.18 -22.38 -5.32
N ARG A 174 8.65 -22.56 -4.08
CA ARG A 174 8.46 -23.78 -3.27
C ARG A 174 7.15 -23.75 -2.47
N GLY A 175 6.45 -22.62 -2.43
CA GLY A 175 5.23 -22.41 -1.64
C GLY A 175 5.45 -22.30 -0.16
N ARG A 176 6.60 -21.79 0.25
CA ARG A 176 6.85 -21.48 1.65
C ARG A 176 6.30 -20.10 1.96
N SER A 177 5.68 -19.98 3.13
CA SER A 177 5.31 -18.69 3.70
C SER A 177 6.55 -18.11 4.39
N GLU A 178 6.94 -16.90 4.02
CA GLU A 178 8.02 -16.13 4.64
C GLU A 178 7.52 -14.70 4.87
N ALA A 179 8.15 -13.97 5.80
CA ALA A 179 7.70 -12.62 6.17
C ALA A 179 7.65 -11.67 4.96
N ASP A 180 8.61 -11.81 4.06
CA ASP A 180 8.81 -10.96 2.89
C ASP A 180 8.00 -11.42 1.67
N VAL A 181 7.18 -12.47 1.81
CA VAL A 181 6.39 -13.07 0.73
C VAL A 181 4.93 -13.10 1.13
N VAL A 182 4.16 -12.16 0.60
CA VAL A 182 2.71 -12.13 0.78
C VAL A 182 2.06 -12.85 -0.40
N THR A 183 1.21 -13.85 -0.12
CA THR A 183 0.44 -14.55 -1.15
C THR A 183 -1.04 -14.38 -0.88
N GLY A 184 -1.84 -14.38 -1.95
CA GLY A 184 -3.27 -14.28 -1.84
C GLY A 184 -3.97 -14.56 -3.16
N ARG A 185 -5.30 -14.68 -3.08
CA ARG A 185 -6.15 -14.73 -4.26
C ARG A 185 -6.97 -13.45 -4.30
N ALA A 186 -6.80 -12.68 -5.36
CA ALA A 186 -7.59 -11.48 -5.56
C ALA A 186 -8.98 -11.85 -6.09
N ASP A 187 -10.02 -11.42 -5.38
CA ASP A 187 -11.35 -11.23 -5.94
C ASP A 187 -11.49 -9.73 -6.26
N LEU A 188 -11.34 -9.38 -7.54
CA LEU A 188 -11.11 -8.01 -8.01
C LEU A 188 -12.36 -7.13 -8.02
N HIS A 189 -13.41 -7.51 -7.29
CA HIS A 189 -14.66 -6.78 -7.25
C HIS A 189 -14.90 -6.28 -5.83
N GLY A 190 -14.69 -5.00 -5.60
CA GLY A 190 -14.98 -4.42 -4.30
C GLY A 190 -14.78 -2.92 -4.25
N LYS A 191 -15.50 -2.31 -3.30
CA LYS A 191 -15.25 -0.96 -2.84
C LYS A 191 -14.18 -0.97 -1.75
N THR A 192 -13.41 0.10 -1.64
CA THR A 192 -12.39 0.29 -0.62
C THR A 192 -12.94 1.09 0.57
N VAL A 193 -12.69 0.61 1.79
CA VAL A 193 -13.06 1.32 3.01
C VAL A 193 -11.80 1.70 3.77
N PHE A 194 -11.63 2.98 4.11
CA PHE A 194 -10.62 3.39 5.09
C PHE A 194 -11.22 3.38 6.49
N VAL A 195 -10.58 2.62 7.38
CA VAL A 195 -10.98 2.43 8.76
C VAL A 195 -10.01 3.15 9.68
N PHE A 196 -10.50 4.11 10.44
CA PHE A 196 -9.71 4.95 11.35
C PHE A 196 -9.95 4.52 12.81
N PRO A 197 -9.01 3.80 13.44
CA PRO A 197 -9.20 3.33 14.81
C PRO A 197 -9.13 4.48 15.83
N GLY A 198 -9.62 4.19 17.06
CA GLY A 198 -9.44 5.05 18.21
C GLY A 198 -8.04 4.96 18.83
N GLN A 199 -7.92 5.32 20.10
CA GLN A 199 -6.69 5.16 20.87
C GLN A 199 -6.38 3.68 21.14
N GLY A 200 -5.09 3.30 21.11
CA GLY A 200 -4.61 1.95 21.42
C GLY A 200 -3.65 1.35 20.39
N SER A 201 -3.52 1.98 19.22
CA SER A 201 -2.60 1.56 18.14
C SER A 201 -1.21 2.20 18.23
N GLN A 202 -0.99 3.14 19.16
CA GLN A 202 0.27 3.84 19.32
C GLN A 202 1.38 2.94 19.86
N TRP A 203 2.61 3.19 19.42
CA TRP A 203 3.84 2.56 19.92
C TRP A 203 5.01 3.54 19.80
N ALA A 204 6.04 3.36 20.62
CA ALA A 204 7.20 4.26 20.66
C ALA A 204 8.00 4.20 19.36
N GLY A 205 8.22 5.35 18.72
CA GLY A 205 8.91 5.45 17.44
C GLY A 205 8.01 5.22 16.21
N MET A 206 6.69 5.12 16.38
CA MET A 206 5.77 5.04 15.25
C MET A 206 5.97 6.19 14.25
N ALA A 207 5.78 5.91 12.96
CA ALA A 207 5.87 6.89 11.86
C ALA A 207 7.21 7.61 11.65
N THR A 208 8.24 7.38 12.49
CA THR A 208 9.57 8.02 12.36
C THR A 208 10.26 7.68 11.04
N GLU A 209 10.25 6.41 10.63
CA GLU A 209 10.80 6.02 9.33
C GLU A 209 10.01 6.61 8.15
N LEU A 210 8.68 6.72 8.28
CA LEU A 210 7.86 7.35 7.24
C LEU A 210 8.14 8.85 7.12
N LEU A 211 8.43 9.54 8.23
CA LEU A 211 8.87 10.93 8.22
C LEU A 211 10.16 11.12 7.44
N ASP A 212 11.08 10.15 7.52
CA ASP A 212 12.38 10.25 6.86
C ASP A 212 12.33 9.78 5.40
N ARG A 213 11.43 8.83 5.05
CA ARG A 213 11.43 8.15 3.74
C ARG A 213 10.27 8.53 2.81
N SER A 214 9.20 9.13 3.31
CA SER A 214 8.02 9.48 2.51
C SER A 214 7.74 10.97 2.57
N GLU A 215 8.07 11.68 1.49
CA GLU A 215 7.79 13.11 1.35
C GLU A 215 6.29 13.41 1.52
N VAL A 216 5.43 12.58 0.92
CA VAL A 216 3.95 12.69 1.05
C VAL A 216 3.51 12.60 2.52
N PHE A 217 4.09 11.66 3.27
CA PHE A 217 3.77 11.51 4.69
C PHE A 217 4.26 12.73 5.48
N ALA A 218 5.52 13.13 5.28
CA ALA A 218 6.14 14.24 5.99
C ALA A 218 5.40 15.57 5.74
N ASP A 219 5.05 15.86 4.49
CA ASP A 219 4.31 17.06 4.11
C ASP A 219 2.92 17.10 4.74
N ARG A 220 2.22 15.96 4.74
CA ARG A 220 0.89 15.87 5.33
C ARG A 220 0.95 15.98 6.86
N LEU A 221 1.95 15.38 7.50
CA LEU A 221 2.15 15.50 8.94
C LEU A 221 2.48 16.95 9.32
N ALA A 222 3.32 17.63 8.55
CA ALA A 222 3.65 19.04 8.75
C ALA A 222 2.41 19.94 8.58
N ALA A 223 1.48 19.62 7.67
CA ALA A 223 0.21 20.32 7.55
C ALA A 223 -0.70 20.11 8.79
N CYS A 224 -0.77 18.89 9.30
CA CYS A 224 -1.50 18.58 10.53
C CYS A 224 -0.89 19.31 11.74
N GLU A 225 0.43 19.35 11.84
CA GLU A 225 1.15 20.06 12.92
C GLU A 225 0.91 21.57 12.86
N ARG A 226 0.92 22.18 11.67
CA ARG A 226 0.54 23.59 11.51
C ARG A 226 -0.89 23.85 11.99
N ALA A 227 -1.84 23.00 11.64
CA ALA A 227 -3.22 23.12 12.09
C ALA A 227 -3.35 22.96 13.62
N LEU A 228 -2.58 22.05 14.22
CA LEU A 228 -2.55 21.82 15.68
C LEU A 228 -1.89 22.97 16.47
N SER A 229 -0.97 23.72 15.86
CA SER A 229 -0.20 24.78 16.53
C SER A 229 -1.06 25.90 17.13
N ALA A 230 -2.31 26.05 16.71
CA ALA A 230 -3.26 26.99 17.31
C ALA A 230 -3.83 26.49 18.66
N PHE A 231 -3.68 25.21 18.99
CA PHE A 231 -4.30 24.54 20.13
C PHE A 231 -3.30 23.82 21.04
N THR A 232 -2.07 23.59 20.57
CA THR A 232 -0.99 22.92 21.30
C THR A 232 0.27 23.80 21.36
N ASP A 233 1.06 23.64 22.42
CA ASP A 233 2.35 24.29 22.64
C ASP A 233 3.55 23.37 22.30
N TRP A 234 3.27 22.20 21.74
CA TRP A 234 4.23 21.17 21.35
C TRP A 234 4.02 20.73 19.90
N ARG A 235 5.03 20.05 19.34
CA ARG A 235 5.05 19.57 17.94
C ARG A 235 4.87 18.06 17.87
N VAL A 236 4.07 17.60 16.91
CA VAL A 236 3.82 16.16 16.69
C VAL A 236 5.11 15.44 16.34
N THR A 237 5.97 16.06 15.54
CA THR A 237 7.25 15.46 15.14
C THR A 237 8.18 15.25 16.33
N ASP A 238 8.20 16.18 17.29
CA ASP A 238 9.03 16.07 18.50
C ASP A 238 8.54 14.92 19.39
N VAL A 239 7.22 14.75 19.52
CA VAL A 239 6.61 13.61 20.24
C VAL A 239 6.95 12.28 19.57
N LEU A 240 6.82 12.18 18.24
CA LEU A 240 7.11 10.95 17.50
C LEU A 240 8.59 10.55 17.59
N ARG A 241 9.50 11.52 17.55
CA ARG A 241 10.95 11.30 17.67
C ARG A 241 11.43 11.12 19.11
N GLY A 242 10.57 11.37 20.11
CA GLY A 242 10.96 11.36 21.52
C GLY A 242 12.01 12.44 21.84
N ALA A 243 11.87 13.62 21.24
CA ALA A 243 12.80 14.73 21.44
C ALA A 243 12.79 15.22 22.89
N GLU A 244 13.93 15.74 23.36
CA GLU A 244 14.04 16.34 24.69
C GLU A 244 13.07 17.53 24.81
N GLY A 245 12.27 17.56 25.88
CA GLY A 245 11.25 18.58 26.09
C GLY A 245 9.89 18.30 25.45
N ALA A 246 9.75 17.23 24.65
CA ALA A 246 8.45 16.79 24.17
C ALA A 246 7.57 16.29 25.35
N PRO A 247 6.25 16.53 25.32
CA PRO A 247 5.37 16.03 26.38
C PRO A 247 5.27 14.49 26.34
N PRO A 248 4.88 13.84 27.45
CA PRO A 248 4.70 12.39 27.49
C PRO A 248 3.72 11.90 26.42
N ALA A 249 4.15 10.94 25.60
CA ALA A 249 3.36 10.43 24.47
C ALA A 249 2.11 9.63 24.88
N ASP A 250 2.00 9.25 26.15
CA ASP A 250 0.86 8.56 26.74
C ASP A 250 -0.20 9.49 27.34
N ARG A 251 0.09 10.80 27.47
CA ARG A 251 -0.89 11.81 27.89
C ARG A 251 -2.02 11.88 26.84
N VAL A 252 -3.28 11.86 27.28
CA VAL A 252 -4.44 11.71 26.39
C VAL A 252 -4.52 12.80 25.30
N ASP A 253 -4.26 14.05 25.65
CA ASP A 253 -4.26 15.18 24.69
C ASP A 253 -3.12 15.12 23.67
N VAL A 254 -2.01 14.48 24.05
CA VAL A 254 -0.85 14.24 23.18
C VAL A 254 -1.11 13.07 22.24
N VAL A 255 -1.51 11.92 22.78
CA VAL A 255 -1.69 10.68 22.00
C VAL A 255 -2.83 10.81 20.99
N GLN A 256 -3.95 11.45 21.35
CA GLN A 256 -5.10 11.63 20.46
C GLN A 256 -4.75 12.52 19.27
N SER A 257 -4.15 13.67 19.53
CA SER A 257 -3.72 14.62 18.48
C SER A 257 -2.63 14.03 17.58
N THR A 258 -1.69 13.27 18.17
CA THR A 258 -0.62 12.58 17.43
C THR A 258 -1.19 11.48 16.53
N LEU A 259 -2.10 10.63 17.05
CA LEU A 259 -2.74 9.58 16.26
C LEU A 259 -3.59 10.15 15.12
N TRP A 260 -4.33 11.24 15.35
CA TRP A 260 -5.06 11.92 14.28
C TRP A 260 -4.13 12.37 13.15
N ALA A 261 -3.03 13.05 13.48
CA ALA A 261 -2.05 13.51 12.49
C ALA A 261 -1.42 12.34 11.71
N VAL A 262 -1.07 11.25 12.39
CA VAL A 262 -0.54 10.03 11.75
C VAL A 262 -1.56 9.38 10.84
N MET A 263 -2.80 9.18 11.29
CA MET A 263 -3.88 8.57 10.50
C MET A 263 -4.18 9.37 9.23
N VAL A 264 -4.30 10.70 9.35
CA VAL A 264 -4.54 11.60 8.23
C VAL A 264 -3.35 11.58 7.24
N SER A 265 -2.12 11.42 7.74
CA SER A 265 -0.92 11.33 6.91
C SER A 265 -0.78 9.98 6.21
N LEU A 266 -1.13 8.87 6.88
CA LEU A 266 -1.19 7.54 6.25
C LEU A 266 -2.23 7.48 5.13
N ALA A 267 -3.39 8.11 5.32
CA ALA A 267 -4.40 8.20 4.27
C ALA A 267 -3.88 8.95 3.03
N ALA A 268 -3.07 10.01 3.20
CA ALA A 268 -2.43 10.69 2.09
C ALA A 268 -1.43 9.80 1.33
N VAL A 269 -0.65 8.98 2.04
CA VAL A 269 0.28 8.01 1.42
C VAL A 269 -0.49 6.99 0.58
N TRP A 270 -1.58 6.42 1.10
CA TRP A 270 -2.41 5.48 0.32
C TRP A 270 -2.96 6.09 -0.97
N ARG A 271 -3.49 7.31 -0.87
CA ARG A 271 -4.04 8.06 -2.02
C ARG A 271 -2.96 8.41 -3.04
N ALA A 272 -1.75 8.77 -2.60
CA ALA A 272 -0.62 9.00 -3.50
C ALA A 272 -0.21 7.75 -4.30
N HIS A 273 -0.53 6.55 -3.79
CA HIS A 273 -0.37 5.28 -4.51
C HIS A 273 -1.63 4.85 -5.28
N GLY A 274 -2.60 5.75 -5.47
CA GLY A 274 -3.83 5.51 -6.24
C GLY A 274 -4.90 4.70 -5.51
N VAL A 275 -4.78 4.50 -4.20
CA VAL A 275 -5.80 3.83 -3.39
C VAL A 275 -6.72 4.89 -2.80
N GLU A 276 -7.87 5.08 -3.45
CA GLU A 276 -8.92 6.00 -3.01
C GLU A 276 -10.00 5.25 -2.20
N PRO A 277 -10.47 5.80 -1.07
CA PRO A 277 -11.59 5.21 -0.33
C PRO A 277 -12.93 5.51 -1.03
N ASP A 278 -13.76 4.49 -1.19
CA ASP A 278 -15.17 4.66 -1.53
C ASP A 278 -16.02 5.04 -0.31
N VAL A 279 -15.56 4.65 0.88
CA VAL A 279 -16.22 4.90 2.18
C VAL A 279 -15.15 5.11 3.24
N VAL A 280 -15.44 5.96 4.22
CA VAL A 280 -14.67 6.06 5.46
C VAL A 280 -15.51 5.70 6.68
N ILE A 281 -14.87 5.09 7.67
CA ILE A 281 -15.45 4.80 8.98
C ILE A 281 -14.39 5.07 10.05
N GLY A 282 -14.80 5.66 11.17
CA GLY A 282 -13.91 5.92 12.30
C GLY A 282 -14.47 5.33 13.59
N HIS A 283 -13.58 4.92 14.50
CA HIS A 283 -13.96 4.42 15.82
C HIS A 283 -13.68 5.48 16.88
N SER A 284 -14.73 5.96 17.57
CA SER A 284 -14.62 7.05 18.55
C SER A 284 -13.89 8.27 17.94
N GLN A 285 -12.75 8.68 18.51
CA GLN A 285 -11.94 9.78 17.99
C GLN A 285 -11.45 9.58 16.55
N GLY A 286 -11.36 8.33 16.08
CA GLY A 286 -10.96 8.02 14.72
C GLY A 286 -11.91 8.61 13.68
N GLU A 287 -13.17 8.90 14.07
CA GLU A 287 -14.10 9.63 13.21
C GLU A 287 -13.62 11.04 12.84
N ILE A 288 -12.78 11.67 13.68
CA ILE A 288 -12.23 13.00 13.36
C ILE A 288 -11.29 12.89 12.16
N ALA A 289 -10.46 11.85 12.11
CA ALA A 289 -9.62 11.56 10.94
C ALA A 289 -10.48 11.18 9.73
N ALA A 290 -11.49 10.33 9.93
CA ALA A 290 -12.44 9.94 8.87
C ALA A 290 -13.13 11.16 8.25
N ALA A 291 -13.62 12.10 9.07
CA ALA A 291 -14.29 13.32 8.61
C ALA A 291 -13.34 14.25 7.83
N CYS A 292 -12.06 14.34 8.22
CA CYS A 292 -11.05 15.05 7.43
C CYS A 292 -10.80 14.39 6.07
N ILE A 293 -10.74 13.05 6.01
CA ILE A 293 -10.52 12.31 4.76
C ILE A 293 -11.77 12.32 3.87
N ALA A 294 -12.96 12.36 4.47
CA ALA A 294 -14.20 12.59 3.75
C ALA A 294 -14.32 13.99 3.15
N GLY A 295 -13.51 14.96 3.58
CA GLY A 295 -13.65 16.36 3.22
C GLY A 295 -14.73 17.11 4.01
N ALA A 296 -15.41 16.42 4.94
CA ALA A 296 -16.45 17.02 5.78
C ALA A 296 -15.89 17.97 6.84
N LEU A 297 -14.64 17.79 7.26
CA LEU A 297 -13.88 18.75 8.08
C LEU A 297 -12.61 19.20 7.35
N SER A 298 -12.28 20.48 7.49
CA SER A 298 -10.95 20.97 7.14
C SER A 298 -9.89 20.41 8.11
N LEU A 299 -8.60 20.55 7.78
CA LEU A 299 -7.53 20.19 8.72
C LEU A 299 -7.58 21.05 10.00
N ASP A 300 -7.90 22.33 9.87
CA ASP A 300 -7.97 23.26 11.01
C ASP A 300 -9.15 22.91 11.93
N ASP A 301 -10.30 22.55 11.34
CA ASP A 301 -11.46 22.08 12.10
C ASP A 301 -11.18 20.71 12.76
N GLY A 302 -10.55 19.78 12.03
CA GLY A 302 -10.14 18.49 12.58
C GLY A 302 -9.16 18.63 13.75
N ALA A 303 -8.15 19.50 13.60
CA ALA A 303 -7.18 19.83 14.62
C ALA A 303 -7.86 20.45 15.86
N ARG A 304 -8.80 21.38 15.64
CA ARG A 304 -9.61 21.98 16.72
C ARG A 304 -10.37 20.89 17.49
N VAL A 305 -11.09 20.01 16.78
CA VAL A 305 -11.89 18.96 17.40
C VAL A 305 -11.00 18.03 18.21
N VAL A 306 -9.93 17.48 17.63
CA VAL A 306 -9.08 16.51 18.34
C VAL A 306 -8.35 17.14 19.52
N ALA A 307 -7.77 18.34 19.36
CA ALA A 307 -6.98 18.98 20.40
C ALA A 307 -7.84 19.45 21.57
N LEU A 308 -8.97 20.12 21.29
CA LEU A 308 -9.83 20.66 22.36
C LEU A 308 -10.61 19.56 23.08
N ARG A 309 -11.07 18.52 22.36
CA ARG A 309 -11.70 17.33 22.95
C ARG A 309 -10.75 16.62 23.90
N SER A 310 -9.55 16.32 23.43
CA SER A 310 -8.58 15.54 24.20
C SER A 310 -8.00 16.34 25.38
N ARG A 311 -7.81 17.66 25.24
CA ARG A 311 -7.47 18.56 26.35
C ARG A 311 -8.55 18.61 27.42
N ALA A 312 -9.82 18.71 27.04
CA ALA A 312 -10.92 18.68 28.01
C ALA A 312 -10.95 17.36 28.81
N ILE A 313 -10.68 16.23 28.15
CA ILE A 313 -10.55 14.93 28.83
C ILE A 313 -9.37 14.96 29.81
N ALA A 314 -8.19 15.43 29.37
CA ALA A 314 -6.98 15.49 30.19
C ALA A 314 -7.15 16.35 31.46
N GLU A 315 -7.87 17.47 31.35
CA GLU A 315 -8.01 18.42 32.46
C GLU A 315 -9.13 18.04 33.43
N ASP A 316 -10.25 17.55 32.90
CA ASP A 316 -11.49 17.44 33.69
C ASP A 316 -11.86 16.00 34.04
N LEU A 317 -11.44 14.99 33.24
CA LEU A 317 -11.79 13.57 33.43
C LEU A 317 -10.61 12.68 33.81
N ASP A 318 -9.38 13.19 33.79
CA ASP A 318 -8.21 12.39 34.18
C ASP A 318 -8.39 11.78 35.57
N SER A 319 -8.05 10.50 35.67
CA SER A 319 -8.20 9.70 36.89
C SER A 319 -9.66 9.55 37.39
N ARG A 320 -10.66 9.87 36.56
CA ARG A 320 -12.10 9.67 36.86
C ARG A 320 -12.68 8.54 35.99
N GLY A 321 -12.54 7.33 36.51
CA GLY A 321 -13.12 6.12 35.91
C GLY A 321 -12.13 5.32 35.06
N GLY A 322 -12.66 4.50 34.14
CA GLY A 322 -11.84 3.71 33.24
C GLY A 322 -12.65 2.94 32.21
N MET A 323 -11.99 1.99 31.56
CA MET A 323 -12.59 1.11 30.56
C MET A 323 -12.18 -0.35 30.75
N MET A 324 -13.04 -1.26 30.29
CA MET A 324 -12.81 -2.71 30.33
C MET A 324 -13.31 -3.37 29.05
N ALA A 325 -12.42 -4.06 28.33
CA ALA A 325 -12.80 -4.92 27.23
C ALA A 325 -13.37 -6.24 27.78
N VAL A 326 -14.54 -6.64 27.28
CA VAL A 326 -15.25 -7.86 27.72
C VAL A 326 -15.56 -8.77 26.54
N GLY A 327 -15.42 -10.07 26.75
CA GLY A 327 -15.70 -11.12 25.77
C GLY A 327 -17.19 -11.43 25.62
N LEU A 328 -18.04 -10.40 25.54
CA LEU A 328 -19.49 -10.51 25.42
C LEU A 328 -20.00 -9.64 24.27
N PRO A 329 -21.11 -10.03 23.61
CA PRO A 329 -21.88 -9.12 22.78
C PRO A 329 -22.36 -7.89 23.58
N ALA A 330 -22.50 -6.74 22.91
CA ALA A 330 -22.88 -5.48 23.55
C ALA A 330 -24.20 -5.56 24.33
N GLU A 331 -25.22 -6.23 23.79
CA GLU A 331 -26.52 -6.43 24.47
C GLU A 331 -26.36 -7.13 25.82
N ARG A 332 -25.54 -8.20 25.87
CA ARG A 332 -25.27 -8.93 27.12
C ARG A 332 -24.41 -8.12 28.08
N ALA A 333 -23.44 -7.35 27.57
CA ALA A 333 -22.66 -6.44 28.39
C ALA A 333 -23.57 -5.35 29.03
N ALA A 334 -24.57 -4.86 28.30
CA ALA A 334 -25.55 -3.90 28.80
C ALA A 334 -26.43 -4.47 29.93
N GLU A 335 -26.93 -5.71 29.78
CA GLU A 335 -27.69 -6.39 30.85
C GLU A 335 -26.87 -6.48 32.16
N ARG A 336 -25.57 -6.79 32.05
CA ARG A 336 -24.66 -6.88 33.21
C ARG A 336 -24.32 -5.52 33.80
N ALA A 337 -24.26 -4.48 32.96
CA ALA A 337 -24.02 -3.10 33.38
C ALA A 337 -25.25 -2.46 34.05
N ALA A 338 -26.47 -2.88 33.69
CA ALA A 338 -27.72 -2.26 34.17
C ALA A 338 -27.86 -2.22 35.70
N ARG A 339 -27.38 -3.25 36.41
CA ARG A 339 -27.40 -3.31 37.89
C ARG A 339 -26.48 -2.31 38.60
N TRP A 340 -25.65 -1.59 37.85
CA TRP A 340 -24.72 -0.60 38.37
C TRP A 340 -25.30 0.82 38.35
N ASP A 341 -26.61 0.98 38.10
CA ASP A 341 -27.37 2.24 38.20
C ASP A 341 -26.73 3.41 37.42
N GLY A 342 -26.26 3.13 36.19
CA GLY A 342 -25.64 4.12 35.32
C GLY A 342 -24.15 4.39 35.58
N ARG A 343 -23.55 3.77 36.60
CA ARG A 343 -22.09 3.83 36.87
C ARG A 343 -21.25 3.10 35.82
N ILE A 344 -21.86 2.24 35.00
CA ILE A 344 -21.22 1.56 33.88
C ILE A 344 -22.10 1.73 32.64
N SER A 345 -21.49 2.12 31.52
CA SER A 345 -22.08 2.22 30.19
C SER A 345 -21.38 1.26 29.22
N VAL A 346 -22.08 0.82 28.18
CA VAL A 346 -21.45 0.15 27.04
C VAL A 346 -20.85 1.24 26.15
N ALA A 347 -19.53 1.26 26.05
CA ALA A 347 -18.76 2.26 25.32
C ALA A 347 -18.54 1.91 23.84
N ALA A 348 -18.46 0.62 23.51
CA ALA A 348 -18.28 0.17 22.13
C ALA A 348 -18.81 -1.25 21.91
N ASP A 349 -19.42 -1.46 20.75
CA ASP A 349 -19.66 -2.79 20.15
C ASP A 349 -18.63 -3.01 19.04
N ASN A 350 -17.65 -3.88 19.30
CA ASN A 350 -16.57 -4.18 18.36
C ASN A 350 -16.80 -5.50 17.62
N GLY A 351 -17.93 -6.18 17.84
CA GLY A 351 -18.29 -7.42 17.17
C GLY A 351 -18.98 -8.45 18.08
N ALA A 352 -19.34 -9.59 17.48
CA ALA A 352 -20.25 -10.59 18.06
C ALA A 352 -19.87 -11.14 19.45
N ALA A 353 -18.61 -11.01 19.89
CA ALA A 353 -18.16 -11.42 21.22
C ALA A 353 -17.11 -10.45 21.80
N SER A 354 -17.20 -9.17 21.44
CA SER A 354 -16.23 -8.15 21.83
C SER A 354 -16.93 -6.81 22.03
N SER A 355 -17.04 -6.38 23.27
CA SER A 355 -17.55 -5.06 23.63
C SER A 355 -16.65 -4.39 24.66
N VAL A 356 -16.83 -3.10 24.86
CA VAL A 356 -16.09 -2.31 25.86
C VAL A 356 -17.08 -1.66 26.80
N LEU A 357 -16.83 -1.79 28.10
CA LEU A 357 -17.54 -1.10 29.15
C LEU A 357 -16.73 0.10 29.63
N SER A 358 -17.40 1.19 29.99
CA SER A 358 -16.78 2.39 30.56
C SER A 358 -17.61 2.96 31.70
N GLY A 359 -16.93 3.53 32.71
CA GLY A 359 -17.57 4.07 33.89
C GLY A 359 -16.66 4.06 35.12
N ASP A 360 -17.26 3.95 36.30
CA ASP A 360 -16.56 3.99 37.58
C ASP A 360 -15.53 2.87 37.69
N ALA A 361 -14.34 3.20 38.17
CA ALA A 361 -13.25 2.24 38.31
C ALA A 361 -13.65 1.08 39.23
N GLU A 362 -14.10 1.37 40.45
CA GLU A 362 -14.53 0.33 41.40
C GLU A 362 -15.63 -0.60 40.85
N ALA A 363 -16.61 -0.05 40.11
CA ALA A 363 -17.72 -0.81 39.56
C ALA A 363 -17.26 -1.75 38.45
N LEU A 364 -16.37 -1.27 37.58
CA LEU A 364 -15.76 -2.07 36.52
C LEU A 364 -14.86 -3.19 37.06
N ASP A 365 -14.14 -2.97 38.18
CA ASP A 365 -13.32 -4.01 38.79
C ASP A 365 -14.18 -5.13 39.37
N ALA A 366 -15.21 -4.78 40.14
CA ALA A 366 -16.15 -5.74 40.70
C ALA A 366 -16.89 -6.54 39.63
N LEU A 367 -17.39 -5.88 38.57
CA LEU A 367 -17.99 -6.58 37.43
C LEU A 367 -16.96 -7.46 36.70
N GLY A 368 -15.73 -6.99 36.56
CA GLY A 368 -14.66 -7.74 35.91
C GLY A 368 -14.27 -9.02 36.65
N GLU A 369 -14.24 -8.99 37.98
CA GLU A 369 -14.02 -10.18 38.82
C GLU A 369 -15.13 -11.21 38.65
N GLU A 370 -16.39 -10.77 38.66
CA GLU A 370 -17.54 -11.65 38.43
C GLU A 370 -17.47 -12.32 37.05
N LEU A 371 -17.24 -11.54 35.99
CA LEU A 371 -17.13 -12.05 34.64
C LEU A 371 -16.00 -13.09 34.52
N ARG A 372 -14.85 -12.84 35.14
CA ARG A 372 -13.74 -13.80 35.16
C ARG A 372 -14.09 -15.07 35.94
N GLY A 373 -14.83 -14.95 37.05
CA GLY A 373 -15.35 -16.08 37.80
C GLY A 373 -16.28 -16.98 36.98
N GLU A 374 -16.98 -16.42 36.00
CA GLU A 374 -17.83 -17.13 35.04
C GLU A 374 -17.09 -17.62 33.79
N GLY A 375 -15.77 -17.43 33.72
CA GLY A 375 -14.97 -17.81 32.55
C GLY A 375 -15.07 -16.83 31.36
N VAL A 376 -15.69 -15.67 31.55
CA VAL A 376 -15.75 -14.61 30.54
C VAL A 376 -14.47 -13.79 30.57
N ARG A 377 -13.87 -13.54 29.40
CA ARG A 377 -12.69 -12.67 29.29
C ARG A 377 -13.09 -11.24 29.68
N ALA A 378 -12.39 -10.65 30.65
CA ALA A 378 -12.52 -9.25 31.01
C ALA A 378 -11.13 -8.66 31.27
N LYS A 379 -10.77 -7.58 30.58
CA LYS A 379 -9.43 -6.96 30.67
C LYS A 379 -9.54 -5.45 30.76
N ARG A 380 -8.86 -4.85 31.74
CA ARG A 380 -8.72 -3.39 31.83
C ARG A 380 -8.00 -2.84 30.61
N VAL A 381 -8.54 -1.77 30.04
CA VAL A 381 -7.87 -0.97 29.02
C VAL A 381 -6.97 0.03 29.76
N PRO A 382 -5.72 0.27 29.31
CA PRO A 382 -4.80 1.22 29.96
C PRO A 382 -5.23 2.66 29.67
N VAL A 383 -6.36 3.06 30.25
CA VAL A 383 -6.98 4.38 30.17
C VAL A 383 -7.58 4.67 31.55
N ASN A 384 -7.32 5.85 32.08
CA ASN A 384 -7.68 6.30 33.43
C ASN A 384 -8.86 7.28 33.46
N TYR A 385 -9.65 7.34 32.39
CA TYR A 385 -10.90 8.11 32.30
C TYR A 385 -11.99 7.25 31.65
N ALA A 386 -13.24 7.67 31.78
CA ALA A 386 -14.41 6.92 31.31
C ALA A 386 -15.14 7.58 30.10
N PRO A 387 -14.62 7.47 28.86
CA PRO A 387 -15.31 7.99 27.68
C PRO A 387 -16.54 7.15 27.33
N HIS A 388 -17.48 7.71 26.57
CA HIS A 388 -18.72 7.04 26.17
C HIS A 388 -19.58 6.59 27.37
N SER A 389 -19.56 7.42 28.42
CA SER A 389 -20.27 7.16 29.67
C SER A 389 -20.81 8.46 30.26
N ALA A 390 -21.62 8.37 31.32
CA ALA A 390 -22.17 9.53 32.02
C ALA A 390 -21.09 10.50 32.55
N HIS A 391 -19.84 10.05 32.72
CA HIS A 391 -18.73 10.94 33.10
C HIS A 391 -18.51 12.07 32.09
N VAL A 392 -18.78 11.82 30.82
CA VAL A 392 -18.62 12.80 29.74
C VAL A 392 -19.64 13.94 29.85
N ASP A 393 -20.76 13.75 30.56
CA ASP A 393 -21.79 14.78 30.71
C ASP A 393 -21.22 16.05 31.37
N ALA A 394 -20.19 15.93 32.22
CA ALA A 394 -19.46 17.05 32.82
C ALA A 394 -18.75 17.95 31.79
N LEU A 395 -18.39 17.40 30.62
CA LEU A 395 -17.69 18.14 29.55
C LEU A 395 -18.63 18.83 28.57
N ARG A 396 -19.93 18.57 28.63
CA ARG A 396 -20.90 18.98 27.60
C ARG A 396 -20.81 20.46 27.26
N GLU A 397 -21.00 21.31 28.26
CA GLU A 397 -21.04 22.76 28.07
C GLU A 397 -19.69 23.31 27.59
N ARG A 398 -18.58 22.72 28.04
CA ARG A 398 -17.24 23.09 27.60
C ARG A 398 -17.03 22.74 26.13
N LEU A 399 -17.31 21.50 25.73
CA LEU A 399 -17.12 21.03 24.36
C LEU A 399 -18.00 21.78 23.37
N LEU A 400 -19.26 22.05 23.72
CA LEU A 400 -20.16 22.83 22.86
C LEU A 400 -19.63 24.25 22.61
N ARG A 401 -19.05 24.90 23.63
CA ARG A 401 -18.43 26.22 23.48
C ARG A 401 -17.12 26.17 22.67
N ASP A 402 -16.22 25.27 23.05
CA ASP A 402 -14.87 25.18 22.47
C ASP A 402 -14.92 24.78 20.98
N LEU A 403 -15.91 23.96 20.61
CA LEU A 403 -16.13 23.47 19.24
C LEU A 403 -17.18 24.26 18.46
N ALA A 404 -17.84 25.26 19.04
CA ALA A 404 -18.79 26.12 18.32
C ALA A 404 -18.23 26.73 17.01
N PRO A 405 -16.92 27.07 16.91
CA PRO A 405 -16.37 27.61 15.66
C PRO A 405 -16.11 26.56 14.56
N VAL A 406 -16.29 25.27 14.83
CA VAL A 406 -16.13 24.21 13.81
C VAL A 406 -17.14 24.46 12.69
N ALA A 407 -16.67 24.46 11.45
CA ALA A 407 -17.49 24.72 10.27
C ALA A 407 -17.50 23.49 9.32
N PRO A 408 -18.36 22.49 9.59
CA PRO A 408 -18.44 21.31 8.74
C PRO A 408 -18.94 21.64 7.34
N ARG A 409 -18.56 20.80 6.38
CA ARG A 409 -18.85 20.98 4.96
C ARG A 409 -19.43 19.69 4.40
N GLU A 410 -20.01 19.78 3.22
CA GLU A 410 -20.38 18.58 2.47
C GLU A 410 -19.12 17.81 2.07
N GLY A 411 -19.05 16.53 2.43
CA GLY A 411 -17.93 15.65 2.13
C GLY A 411 -17.99 15.08 0.71
N GLU A 412 -16.82 14.76 0.16
CA GLU A 412 -16.65 14.12 -1.15
C GLU A 412 -16.71 12.59 -1.04
N VAL A 413 -16.30 12.02 0.10
CA VAL A 413 -16.33 10.56 0.35
C VAL A 413 -17.42 10.25 1.39
N PRO A 414 -18.34 9.31 1.11
CA PRO A 414 -19.34 8.88 2.08
C PRO A 414 -18.70 8.42 3.39
N MET A 415 -19.23 8.92 4.50
CA MET A 415 -18.84 8.48 5.84
C MET A 415 -20.00 7.73 6.49
N LEU A 416 -19.71 6.58 7.10
CA LEU A 416 -20.66 5.87 7.96
C LEU A 416 -20.35 6.23 9.41
N SER A 417 -21.28 6.93 10.08
CA SER A 417 -21.14 7.28 11.49
C SER A 417 -21.31 6.04 12.37
N THR A 418 -20.33 5.81 13.25
CA THR A 418 -20.42 4.80 14.31
C THR A 418 -21.20 5.28 15.52
N VAL A 419 -21.54 6.57 15.59
CA VAL A 419 -22.41 7.16 16.62
C VAL A 419 -23.88 6.85 16.31
N THR A 420 -24.31 7.08 15.06
CA THR A 420 -25.71 6.94 14.67
C THR A 420 -26.03 5.64 13.92
N GLY A 421 -25.01 4.95 13.41
CA GLY A 421 -25.20 3.78 12.52
C GLY A 421 -25.74 4.15 11.13
N THR A 422 -25.64 5.43 10.74
CA THR A 422 -26.18 5.95 9.47
C THR A 422 -25.10 6.65 8.65
N TRP A 423 -25.35 6.78 7.35
CA TRP A 423 -24.55 7.62 6.47
C TRP A 423 -24.64 9.08 6.89
N VAL A 424 -23.52 9.79 6.82
CA VAL A 424 -23.44 11.23 7.08
C VAL A 424 -22.87 11.97 5.87
N THR A 425 -23.41 13.16 5.61
CA THR A 425 -23.05 14.03 4.48
C THR A 425 -22.03 15.11 4.82
N GLY A 426 -21.89 15.43 6.10
CA GLY A 426 -20.85 16.32 6.64
C GLY A 426 -21.38 17.54 7.39
N PRO A 427 -22.38 18.31 6.92
CA PRO A 427 -22.93 19.47 7.64
C PRO A 427 -23.45 19.15 9.05
N GLU A 428 -23.85 17.91 9.31
CA GLU A 428 -24.28 17.43 10.63
C GLU A 428 -23.14 17.19 11.64
N LEU A 429 -21.87 17.27 11.22
CA LEU A 429 -20.69 17.00 12.07
C LEU A 429 -20.28 18.22 12.91
N ASP A 430 -21.26 18.86 13.53
CA ASP A 430 -21.11 20.06 14.35
C ASP A 430 -20.56 19.78 15.76
N ALA A 431 -20.46 20.81 16.60
CA ALA A 431 -20.03 20.69 18.00
C ALA A 431 -20.89 19.68 18.79
N ALA A 432 -22.20 19.61 18.53
CA ALA A 432 -23.09 18.69 19.20
C ALA A 432 -22.87 17.25 18.75
N TYR A 433 -22.54 17.03 17.47
CA TYR A 433 -22.11 15.73 16.98
C TYR A 433 -20.83 15.27 17.68
N TRP A 434 -19.80 16.11 17.78
CA TRP A 434 -18.54 15.71 18.41
C TRP A 434 -18.66 15.47 19.92
N TYR A 435 -19.59 16.17 20.59
CA TYR A 435 -20.00 15.80 21.95
C TYR A 435 -20.66 14.41 21.98
N ARG A 436 -21.64 14.14 21.11
CA ARG A 436 -22.29 12.81 21.00
C ARG A 436 -21.33 11.70 20.60
N ASN A 437 -20.27 12.00 19.85
CA ASN A 437 -19.23 11.02 19.53
C ASN A 437 -18.44 10.61 20.77
N LEU A 438 -18.19 11.55 21.70
CA LEU A 438 -17.50 11.27 22.96
C LEU A 438 -18.42 10.64 24.02
N ARG A 439 -19.72 10.96 24.01
CA ARG A 439 -20.71 10.54 25.01
C ARG A 439 -21.39 9.23 24.65
#